data_AF-A0AAW1KKG4-F1
#
_entry.id   AF-A0AAW1KKG4-F1
#
_cell.length_a   1.000
_cell.length_b   1.000
_cell.length_c   1.000
_cell.angle_alpha   90.00
_cell.angle_beta   90.00
_cell.angle_gamma   90.00
#
_symmetry.space_group_name_H-M   'P 1'
#
loop_
_entity.id
_entity.type
_entity.pdbx_description
1 polymer ?
#
loop_
_entity_poly.entity_id
_entity_poly.type
_entity_poly.pdbx_seq_one_letter_code
_entity_poly.pdbx_strand_id
1 'polypeptide(L)'
;MNPSVSQFEPKKKVFCFNWLKNEDFKHWVVPIPNSKNLCKCSACGKTLSCGKSELQKHASSFKHQKNIKLKASNKTLTALMTKANNEKAEQLKHEKAVKKAEIVIASYIAEHNIAFSNVEYLA
;
A
#
# COMPACT_ATOMS: atom_id res chain seq x y z
N MET A 1 11.17 44.67 -44.99
CA MET A 1 10.32 43.48 -45.19
C MET A 1 10.41 42.62 -43.94
N ASN A 2 9.41 42.71 -43.05
CA ASN A 2 9.34 41.90 -41.84
C ASN A 2 8.59 40.60 -42.16
N PRO A 3 9.16 39.41 -41.97
CA PRO A 3 8.38 38.19 -42.01
C PRO A 3 7.58 38.09 -40.71
N SER A 4 6.26 38.18 -40.87
CA SER A 4 5.25 37.90 -39.85
C SER A 4 5.49 36.54 -39.19
N VAL A 5 5.89 36.57 -37.92
CA VAL A 5 6.02 35.41 -37.05
C VAL A 5 4.65 34.75 -36.93
N SER A 6 4.46 33.64 -37.65
CA SER A 6 3.27 32.79 -37.53
C SER A 6 3.22 32.23 -36.11
N GLN A 7 2.35 32.82 -35.29
CA GLN A 7 1.99 32.28 -33.99
C GLN A 7 1.20 31.00 -34.22
N PHE A 8 1.89 29.86 -34.27
CA PHE A 8 1.24 28.55 -34.18
C PHE A 8 0.68 28.39 -32.77
N GLU A 9 -0.60 28.68 -32.59
CA GLU A 9 -1.29 28.31 -31.36
C GLU A 9 -1.21 26.78 -31.18
N PRO A 10 -0.65 26.27 -30.07
CA PRO A 10 -0.53 24.84 -29.87
C PRO A 10 -1.93 24.23 -29.76
N LYS A 11 -2.30 23.39 -30.74
CA LYS A 11 -3.56 22.63 -30.73
C LYS A 11 -3.74 21.96 -29.36
N LYS A 12 -4.85 22.29 -28.68
CA LYS A 12 -5.20 21.71 -27.36
C LYS A 12 -5.25 20.19 -27.49
N LYS A 13 -4.33 19.50 -26.84
CA LYS A 13 -4.17 18.04 -26.93
C LYS A 13 -5.26 17.36 -26.09
N VAL A 14 -6.08 16.55 -26.76
CA VAL A 14 -7.15 15.76 -26.15
C VAL A 14 -6.56 14.53 -25.44
N PHE A 15 -7.22 14.09 -24.37
CA PHE A 15 -6.91 12.87 -23.65
C PHE A 15 -6.92 11.66 -24.59
N CYS A 16 -5.80 10.94 -24.62
CA CYS A 16 -5.68 9.70 -25.38
C CYS A 16 -5.92 8.52 -24.46
N PHE A 17 -6.94 7.71 -24.74
CA PHE A 17 -7.21 6.47 -24.01
C PHE A 17 -6.05 5.47 -24.08
N ASN A 18 -5.16 5.60 -25.06
CA ASN A 18 -3.95 4.76 -25.14
C ASN A 18 -3.00 5.00 -23.94
N TRP A 19 -3.08 6.14 -23.25
CA TRP A 19 -2.35 6.37 -22.00
C TRP A 19 -2.77 5.40 -20.88
N LEU A 20 -4.00 4.90 -20.91
CA LEU A 20 -4.47 3.88 -19.96
C LEU A 20 -4.00 2.47 -20.32
N LYS A 21 -3.41 2.28 -21.50
CA LYS A 21 -2.85 1.00 -21.95
C LYS A 21 -1.33 0.93 -21.74
N ASN A 22 -0.64 2.07 -21.80
CA ASN A 22 0.80 2.14 -21.58
C ASN A 22 1.14 1.92 -20.10
N GLU A 23 2.08 1.02 -19.80
CA GLU A 23 2.54 0.72 -18.45
C GLU A 23 3.08 1.97 -17.73
N ASP A 24 3.73 2.87 -18.47
CA ASP A 24 4.31 4.10 -17.92
C ASP A 24 3.28 5.09 -17.35
N PHE A 25 2.03 5.06 -17.85
CA PHE A 25 1.01 6.07 -17.55
C PHE A 25 -0.25 5.51 -16.91
N LYS A 26 -0.59 4.24 -17.18
CA LYS A 26 -1.83 3.57 -16.75
C LYS A 26 -2.07 3.63 -15.24
N HIS A 27 -1.01 3.53 -14.45
CA HIS A 27 -1.13 3.38 -13.00
C HIS A 27 -1.47 4.69 -12.26
N TRP A 28 -1.24 5.84 -12.90
CA TRP A 28 -1.40 7.12 -12.21
C TRP A 28 -2.19 8.18 -12.99
N VAL A 29 -2.38 8.03 -14.30
CA VAL A 29 -3.17 8.96 -15.11
C VAL A 29 -4.64 8.56 -15.09
N VAL A 30 -5.51 9.50 -14.71
CA VAL A 30 -6.97 9.31 -14.63
C VAL A 30 -7.68 10.36 -15.50
N PRO A 31 -8.63 9.97 -16.36
CA PRO A 31 -9.42 10.92 -17.13
C PRO A 31 -10.39 11.71 -16.23
N ILE A 32 -10.68 12.96 -16.60
CA ILE A 32 -11.69 13.78 -15.92
C ILE A 32 -12.98 13.77 -16.77
N PRO A 33 -14.13 13.33 -16.23
CA PRO A 33 -15.35 13.14 -17.03
C PRO A 33 -15.88 14.41 -17.70
N ASN A 34 -15.57 15.59 -17.14
CA ASN A 34 -16.02 16.89 -17.67
C ASN A 34 -14.93 17.66 -18.44
N SER A 35 -13.79 17.04 -18.74
CA SER A 35 -12.69 17.73 -19.42
C SER A 35 -11.91 16.81 -20.34
N LYS A 36 -12.11 16.98 -21.65
CA LYS A 36 -11.42 16.19 -22.68
C LYS A 36 -9.91 16.49 -22.77
N ASN A 37 -9.45 17.64 -22.29
CA ASN A 37 -8.05 18.07 -22.41
C ASN A 37 -7.24 17.94 -21.10
N LEU A 38 -7.92 17.61 -19.99
CA LEU A 38 -7.32 17.57 -18.66
C LEU A 38 -7.40 16.16 -18.08
N CYS A 39 -6.32 15.75 -17.43
CA CYS A 39 -6.22 14.49 -16.71
C CYS A 39 -5.77 14.77 -15.29
N LYS A 40 -6.03 13.82 -14.40
CA LYS A 40 -5.63 13.89 -13.01
C LYS A 40 -4.55 12.85 -12.75
N CYS A 41 -3.51 13.25 -12.02
CA CYS A 41 -2.55 12.31 -11.45
C CYS A 41 -3.11 11.77 -10.13
N SER A 42 -3.37 10.46 -10.04
CA SER A 42 -3.82 9.81 -8.80
C SER A 42 -2.74 9.79 -7.71
N ALA A 43 -1.47 9.84 -8.09
CA ALA A 43 -0.33 9.87 -7.16
C ALA A 43 -0.08 11.26 -6.57
N CYS A 44 -0.26 12.32 -7.36
CA CYS A 44 0.00 13.70 -6.95
C CYS A 44 -1.27 14.48 -6.59
N GLY A 45 -2.45 14.00 -6.96
CA GLY A 45 -3.72 14.71 -6.81
C GLY A 45 -3.88 15.93 -7.73
N LYS A 46 -2.91 16.18 -8.63
CA LYS A 46 -2.88 17.37 -9.50
C LYS A 46 -3.58 17.13 -10.82
N THR A 47 -4.23 18.18 -11.32
CA THR A 47 -4.75 18.25 -12.70
C THR A 47 -3.63 18.68 -13.65
N LEU A 48 -3.50 18.00 -14.78
CA LEU A 48 -2.47 18.19 -15.80
C LEU A 48 -3.12 18.24 -17.18
N SER A 49 -2.46 18.91 -18.12
CA SER A 49 -2.81 18.83 -19.54
C SER A 49 -2.50 17.42 -20.06
N CYS A 50 -3.41 16.84 -20.86
CA CYS A 50 -3.29 15.46 -21.36
C CYS A 50 -2.25 15.24 -22.48
N GLY A 51 -1.33 16.17 -22.68
CA GLY A 51 -0.30 16.04 -23.69
C GLY A 51 0.81 15.07 -23.26
N LYS A 52 1.34 14.30 -24.22
CA LYS A 52 2.41 13.32 -23.98
C LYS A 52 3.62 13.96 -23.28
N SER A 53 4.06 15.12 -23.76
CA SER A 53 5.22 15.85 -23.21
C SER A 53 4.99 16.29 -21.77
N GLU A 54 3.78 16.76 -21.45
CA GLU A 54 3.39 17.18 -20.11
C GLU A 54 3.32 16.00 -19.14
N LEU A 55 2.80 14.86 -19.58
CA LEU A 55 2.79 13.62 -18.82
C LEU A 55 4.20 13.09 -18.55
N GLN A 56 5.07 13.08 -19.56
CA GLN A 56 6.47 12.68 -19.42
C GLN A 56 7.22 13.59 -18.44
N LYS A 57 7.11 14.91 -18.61
CA LYS A 57 7.70 15.90 -17.69
C LYS A 57 7.16 15.72 -16.26
N HIS A 58 5.88 15.41 -16.11
CA HIS A 58 5.30 15.13 -14.80
C HIS A 58 5.84 13.84 -14.18
N ALA A 59 5.95 12.76 -14.95
CA ALA A 59 6.47 11.48 -14.50
C ALA A 59 7.92 11.60 -13.99
N SER A 60 8.75 12.38 -14.69
CA SER A 60 10.14 12.66 -14.28
C SER A 60 10.26 13.63 -13.11
N SER A 61 9.17 14.25 -12.66
CA SER A 61 9.25 15.22 -11.56
C SER A 61 9.54 14.53 -10.22
N PHE A 62 10.43 15.12 -9.42
CA PHE A 62 10.82 14.58 -8.12
C PHE A 62 9.62 14.33 -7.19
N LYS A 63 8.65 15.25 -7.18
CA LYS A 63 7.42 15.11 -6.38
C LYS A 63 6.62 13.88 -6.78
N HIS A 64 6.50 13.63 -8.09
CA HIS A 64 5.80 12.45 -8.60
C HIS A 64 6.51 11.17 -8.19
N GLN A 65 7.82 11.07 -8.45
CA GLN A 65 8.61 9.88 -8.09
C GLN A 65 8.56 9.59 -6.59
N LYS A 66 8.67 10.63 -5.74
CA LYS A 66 8.53 10.49 -4.29
C LYS A 66 7.15 9.94 -3.92
N ASN A 67 6.08 10.49 -4.49
CA ASN A 67 4.72 10.07 -4.18
C ASN A 67 4.43 8.63 -4.64
N ILE A 68 4.94 8.22 -5.80
CA ILE A 68 4.82 6.84 -6.29
C ILE A 68 5.54 5.88 -5.35
N LYS A 69 6.79 6.19 -4.97
CA LYS A 69 7.55 5.38 -4.01
C LYS A 69 6.84 5.25 -2.66
N LEU A 70 6.32 6.35 -2.12
CA LEU A 70 5.56 6.34 -0.86
C LEU A 70 4.28 5.51 -0.96
N LYS A 71 3.52 5.65 -2.06
CA LYS A 71 2.32 4.83 -2.28
C LYS A 71 2.63 3.35 -2.41
N ALA A 72 3.77 2.98 -2.99
CA ALA A 72 4.21 1.59 -3.08
C ALA A 72 4.65 1.02 -1.72
N SER A 73 5.28 1.84 -0.86
CA SER A 73 5.75 1.39 0.47
C SER A 73 4.67 1.36 1.55
N ASN A 74 3.60 2.15 1.38
CA ASN A 74 2.53 2.24 2.37
C ASN A 74 1.74 0.93 2.40
N LYS A 75 1.84 0.20 3.51
CA LYS A 75 0.99 -0.95 3.78
C LYS A 75 -0.45 -0.48 3.97
N THR A 76 -1.40 -1.13 3.30
CA THR A 76 -2.82 -0.86 3.48
C THR A 76 -3.22 -1.11 4.93
N LEU A 77 -4.16 -0.31 5.46
CA LEU A 77 -4.71 -0.48 6.80
C LEU A 77 -5.17 -1.92 7.07
N THR A 78 -5.76 -2.58 6.06
CA THR A 78 -6.16 -3.99 6.10
C THR A 78 -4.99 -4.93 6.41
N ALA A 79 -3.81 -4.70 5.81
CA ALA A 79 -2.63 -5.53 6.05
C ALA A 79 -2.04 -5.34 7.46
N LEU A 80 -2.24 -4.16 8.05
CA LEU A 80 -1.87 -3.92 9.45
C LEU A 80 -2.85 -4.60 10.40
N MET A 81 -4.16 -4.52 10.11
CA MET A 81 -5.20 -5.18 10.91
C MET A 81 -5.09 -6.70 10.87
N THR A 82 -4.80 -7.31 9.71
CA THR A 82 -4.60 -8.76 9.62
C THR A 82 -3.40 -9.21 10.44
N LYS A 83 -2.30 -8.46 10.42
CA LYS A 83 -1.13 -8.75 11.26
C LYS A 83 -1.50 -8.72 12.75
N ALA A 84 -2.15 -7.66 13.22
CA ALA A 84 -2.56 -7.55 14.62
C ALA A 84 -3.53 -8.65 15.05
N ASN A 85 -4.48 -9.03 14.18
CA ASN A 85 -5.42 -10.11 14.45
C ASN A 85 -4.71 -11.47 14.54
N ASN A 86 -3.75 -11.73 13.65
CA ASN A 86 -2.95 -12.95 13.68
C ASN A 86 -2.08 -13.03 14.94
N GLU A 87 -1.43 -11.93 15.32
CA GLU A 87 -0.63 -11.86 16.56
C GLU A 87 -1.52 -12.14 17.80
N LYS A 88 -2.72 -11.57 17.85
CA LYS A 88 -3.68 -11.83 18.93
C LYS A 88 -4.16 -13.30 18.93
N ALA A 89 -4.38 -13.89 17.75
CA ALA A 89 -4.79 -15.28 17.64
C ALA A 89 -3.69 -16.25 18.09
N GLU A 90 -2.44 -15.99 17.72
CA GLU A 90 -1.29 -16.79 18.14
C GLU A 90 -1.06 -16.67 19.66
N GLN A 91 -1.18 -15.46 20.23
CA GLN A 91 -1.08 -15.27 21.67
C GLN A 91 -2.16 -16.06 22.43
N LEU A 92 -3.41 -16.03 21.96
CA LEU A 92 -4.51 -16.78 22.58
C LEU A 92 -4.28 -18.29 22.48
N LYS A 93 -3.70 -18.76 21.37
CA LYS A 93 -3.36 -20.17 21.17
C LYS A 93 -2.26 -20.61 22.13
N HIS A 94 -1.22 -19.79 22.30
CA HIS A 94 -0.15 -20.05 23.26
C HIS A 94 -0.67 -20.08 24.70
N GLU A 95 -1.49 -19.09 25.09
CA GLU A 95 -2.09 -19.04 26.44
C GLU A 95 -2.93 -20.29 26.75
N LYS A 96 -3.72 -20.78 25.78
CA LYS A 96 -4.47 -22.03 25.94
C LYS A 96 -3.56 -23.25 26.09
N ALA A 97 -2.45 -23.29 25.35
CA ALA A 97 -1.48 -24.38 25.44
C ALA A 97 -0.78 -24.39 26.81
N VAL A 98 -0.39 -23.23 27.34
CA VAL A 98 0.19 -23.08 28.68
C VAL A 98 -0.79 -23.57 29.75
N LYS A 99 -2.02 -23.04 29.75
CA LYS A 99 -3.04 -23.46 30.72
C LYS A 99 -3.33 -24.97 30.67
N LYS A 100 -3.33 -25.55 29.48
CA LYS A 100 -3.49 -27.00 29.32
C LYS A 100 -2.31 -27.76 29.92
N ALA A 101 -1.08 -27.32 29.66
CA ALA A 101 0.13 -27.95 30.22
C ALA A 101 0.15 -27.87 31.75
N GLU A 102 -0.20 -26.72 32.32
CA GLU A 102 -0.29 -26.51 33.78
C GLU A 102 -1.28 -27.50 34.42
N ILE A 103 -2.47 -27.67 33.84
CA ILE A 103 -3.47 -28.61 34.33
C ILE A 103 -2.93 -30.06 34.27
N VAL A 104 -2.30 -30.44 33.16
CA VAL A 104 -1.76 -31.80 32.99
C VAL A 104 -0.65 -32.09 34.01
N ILE A 105 0.26 -31.13 34.23
CA ILE A 105 1.34 -31.26 35.22
C ILE A 105 0.76 -31.38 36.63
N ALA A 106 -0.21 -30.53 36.99
CA ALA A 106 -0.87 -30.57 38.29
C ALA A 106 -1.59 -31.92 38.54
N SER A 107 -2.29 -32.45 37.53
CA SER A 107 -2.92 -33.77 37.62
C SER A 107 -1.90 -34.87 37.86
N TYR A 108 -0.78 -34.88 37.14
CA TYR A 108 0.27 -35.88 37.30
C TYR A 108 0.89 -35.85 38.70
N ILE A 109 1.18 -34.66 39.23
CA ILE A 109 1.70 -34.48 40.60
C ILE A 109 0.72 -35.04 41.63
N ALA A 110 -0.59 -34.78 41.46
CA ALA A 110 -1.62 -35.27 42.35
C ALA A 110 -1.79 -36.79 42.28
N GLU A 111 -1.82 -37.37 41.06
CA GLU A 111 -1.96 -38.81 40.83
C GLU A 111 -0.81 -39.61 41.46
N HIS A 112 0.41 -39.08 41.39
CA HIS A 112 1.60 -39.73 41.92
C HIS A 112 1.98 -39.29 43.34
N ASN A 113 1.17 -38.44 43.98
CA ASN A 113 1.43 -37.87 45.31
C ASN A 113 2.85 -37.28 45.44
N ILE A 114 3.29 -36.56 44.41
CA ILE A 114 4.63 -35.95 44.36
C ILE A 114 4.63 -34.72 45.28
N ALA A 115 5.59 -34.67 46.21
CA ALA A 115 5.78 -33.52 47.08
C ALA A 115 6.11 -32.27 46.25
N PHE A 116 5.48 -31.14 46.59
CA PHE A 116 5.62 -29.88 45.85
C PHE A 116 7.08 -29.40 45.76
N SER A 117 7.91 -29.71 46.76
CA SER A 117 9.35 -29.43 46.77
C SER A 117 10.12 -30.09 45.62
N ASN A 118 9.61 -31.19 45.07
CA ASN A 118 10.25 -31.92 43.98
C ASN A 118 9.80 -31.41 42.60
N VAL A 119 8.71 -30.64 42.55
CA VAL A 119 8.13 -30.10 41.32
C VAL A 119 8.97 -28.96 40.74
N GLU A 120 9.67 -28.21 41.60
CA GLU A 120 10.57 -27.14 41.18
C GLU A 120 11.71 -27.62 40.26
N TYR A 121 12.06 -28.90 40.32
CA TYR A 121 13.06 -29.52 39.44
C TYR A 121 12.48 -30.08 38.12
N LEU A 122 11.16 -30.04 37.92
CA LEU A 122 10.47 -30.58 36.74
C LEU A 122 10.09 -29.49 35.70
N ALA A 123 10.16 -28.21 36.08
CA ALA A 123 9.82 -27.05 35.25
C ALA A 123 11.05 -26.43 34.58
#